data_AF-A0A3G8CFT0-F1
#
_entry.id   AF-A0A3G8CFT0-F1
#
_cell.length_a   1.000
_cell.length_b   1.000
_cell.length_c   1.000
_cell.angle_alpha   90.00
_cell.angle_beta   90.00
_cell.angle_gamma   90.00
#
_symmetry.space_group_name_H-M   'P 1'
#
loop_
_entity.id
_entity.type
_entity.pdbx_description
1 polymer ?
#
loop_
_entity_poly.entity_id
_entity_poly.type
_entity_poly.pdbx_seq_one_letter_code
_entity_poly.pdbx_strand_id
1 'polypeptide(L)'
;MVEWLFSGIGATLVSDWLKKRESRKQNLFCPQSIQPLVLTDSSYALSLGARVRFIRTEILNLSLRQLSEILEIEKVSSLERYELGVDEFPLQVLKKFEAYFSIRPEYLDGISKGIFLNFHLCSSEVERYLSQGYTPLILCCPSERSELFCRVVFKKHDGAFLKVVVGNLLCSFASSGGGQLNIQILIQALLQRNASYTDVGVLKVTNRAWELMRQGSYYNQDELHRSADWECQDVFVKWFKDCEESNKRWNKVC
;
A
#
# COMPACT_ATOMS: atom_id res chain seq x y z
N MET A 1 -58.16 -6.77 -7.79
CA MET A 1 -58.14 -5.52 -8.57
C MET A 1 -57.79 -4.41 -7.58
N VAL A 2 -56.64 -3.78 -7.79
CA VAL A 2 -56.01 -2.83 -6.87
C VAL A 2 -56.26 -1.44 -7.43
N GLU A 3 -56.81 -0.53 -6.63
CA GLU A 3 -56.72 0.91 -6.90
C GLU A 3 -56.10 1.59 -5.67
N TRP A 4 -54.93 2.18 -5.92
CA TRP A 4 -54.18 3.00 -5.00
C TRP A 4 -54.67 4.45 -5.11
N LEU A 5 -54.89 5.11 -3.98
CA LEU A 5 -54.97 6.57 -3.90
C LEU A 5 -53.99 7.04 -2.81
N PHE A 6 -52.82 7.51 -3.25
CA PHE A 6 -51.91 8.29 -2.42
C PHE A 6 -52.32 9.77 -2.46
N SER A 7 -52.54 10.34 -1.28
CA SER A 7 -52.76 11.75 -1.05
C SER A 7 -51.49 12.56 -1.30
N GLY A 8 -51.64 13.66 -2.04
CA GLY A 8 -50.56 14.56 -2.43
C GLY A 8 -50.19 15.56 -1.34
N ILE A 9 -48.93 15.50 -0.90
CA ILE A 9 -48.23 16.62 -0.24
C ILE A 9 -46.80 16.82 -0.82
N GLY A 10 -46.32 15.91 -1.68
CA GLY A 10 -44.93 15.96 -2.19
C GLY A 10 -44.66 16.78 -3.45
N ALA A 11 -45.69 17.26 -4.17
CA ALA A 11 -45.51 17.84 -5.51
C ALA A 11 -45.23 19.35 -5.53
N THR A 12 -45.47 20.08 -4.43
CA THR A 12 -45.34 21.55 -4.40
C THR A 12 -43.97 22.05 -3.93
N LEU A 13 -43.18 21.24 -3.21
CA LEU A 13 -41.85 21.67 -2.73
C LEU A 13 -40.74 21.55 -3.80
N VAL A 14 -40.89 20.64 -4.76
CA VAL A 14 -39.89 20.42 -5.81
C VAL A 14 -39.95 21.50 -6.90
N SER A 15 -41.15 22.00 -7.21
CA SER A 15 -41.35 23.04 -8.22
C SER A 15 -40.83 24.42 -7.78
N ASP A 16 -40.96 24.76 -6.49
CA ASP A 16 -40.43 26.01 -5.94
C ASP A 16 -38.90 26.00 -5.81
N TRP A 17 -38.29 24.83 -5.55
CA TRP A 17 -36.83 24.71 -5.50
C TRP A 17 -36.19 24.83 -6.90
N LEU A 18 -36.84 24.29 -7.93
CA LEU A 18 -36.38 24.38 -9.32
C LEU A 18 -36.51 25.81 -9.87
N LYS A 19 -37.62 26.51 -9.60
CA LYS A 19 -37.78 27.93 -10.00
C LYS A 19 -36.73 28.83 -9.36
N LYS A 20 -36.36 28.60 -8.09
CA LYS A 20 -35.32 29.36 -7.38
C LYS A 20 -33.90 29.14 -7.93
N ARG A 21 -33.68 28.05 -8.69
CA ARG A 21 -32.40 27.72 -9.33
C ARG A 21 -32.25 28.35 -10.71
N GLU A 22 -33.35 28.61 -11.42
CA GLU A 22 -33.34 29.29 -12.73
C GLU A 22 -33.20 30.81 -12.61
N SER A 23 -33.76 31.44 -11.56
CA SER A 23 -33.68 32.91 -11.39
C SER A 23 -32.28 33.42 -10.99
N ARG A 24 -31.35 32.54 -10.58
CA ARG A 24 -29.98 32.91 -10.20
C ARG A 24 -28.97 32.87 -11.37
N LYS A 25 -29.44 32.59 -12.60
CA LYS A 25 -28.58 32.56 -13.80
C LYS A 25 -28.55 33.87 -14.61
N GLN A 26 -29.18 34.95 -14.14
CA GLN A 26 -29.12 36.23 -14.82
C GLN A 26 -28.46 37.27 -13.91
N ASN A 27 -27.41 37.89 -14.43
CA ASN A 27 -26.51 38.89 -13.84
C ASN A 27 -25.19 38.34 -13.29
N LEU A 28 -24.38 37.76 -14.18
CA LEU A 28 -22.93 37.79 -14.05
C LEU A 28 -22.36 38.64 -15.20
N PHE A 29 -21.77 39.76 -14.83
CA PHE A 29 -20.99 40.64 -15.68
C PHE A 29 -19.80 39.84 -16.23
N CYS A 30 -19.64 39.74 -17.54
CA CYS A 30 -18.47 39.12 -18.17
C CYS A 30 -17.40 40.19 -18.43
N PRO A 31 -16.26 40.21 -17.72
CA PRO A 31 -15.06 40.83 -18.27
C PRO A 31 -14.54 39.89 -19.37
N GLN A 32 -14.40 40.44 -20.58
CA GLN A 32 -13.72 39.80 -21.69
C GLN A 32 -12.26 39.55 -21.32
N SER A 33 -11.94 38.29 -20.99
CA SER A 33 -10.63 37.66 -21.11
C SER A 33 -10.73 36.28 -20.46
N ILE A 34 -11.50 35.38 -21.07
CA ILE A 34 -11.24 33.95 -20.88
C ILE A 34 -9.95 33.70 -21.67
N GLN A 35 -8.80 33.90 -21.03
CA GLN A 35 -7.62 33.22 -21.50
C GLN A 35 -7.96 31.73 -21.49
N PRO A 36 -7.71 30.99 -22.58
CA PRO A 36 -7.91 29.56 -22.55
C PRO A 36 -7.17 29.01 -21.34
N LEU A 37 -7.81 28.11 -20.60
CA LEU A 37 -7.13 27.32 -19.59
C LEU A 37 -6.03 26.56 -20.33
N VAL A 38 -4.81 27.10 -20.30
CA VAL A 38 -3.63 26.39 -20.75
C VAL A 38 -3.47 25.25 -19.75
N LEU A 39 -4.04 24.09 -20.09
CA LEU A 39 -3.47 22.82 -19.67
C LEU A 39 -2.02 22.93 -20.14
N THR A 40 -1.11 23.18 -19.20
CA THR A 40 0.30 22.96 -19.49
C THR A 40 0.40 21.47 -19.71
N ASP A 41 0.37 21.05 -20.97
CA ASP A 41 0.63 19.70 -21.42
C ASP A 41 2.07 19.37 -20.99
N SER A 42 2.25 19.01 -19.71
CA SER A 42 3.49 18.39 -19.29
C SER A 42 3.59 17.11 -20.09
N SER A 43 4.63 16.97 -20.90
CA SER A 43 4.87 15.76 -21.68
C SER A 43 4.83 14.55 -20.75
N TYR A 44 4.33 13.41 -21.24
CA TYR A 44 4.31 12.16 -20.47
C TYR A 44 5.67 11.88 -19.82
N ALA A 45 6.76 12.09 -20.58
CA ALA A 45 8.13 11.97 -20.12
C ALA A 45 8.45 12.81 -18.89
N LEU A 46 7.99 14.07 -18.81
CA LEU A 46 8.20 14.94 -17.65
C LEU A 46 7.46 14.41 -16.42
N SER A 47 6.20 13.99 -16.59
CA SER A 47 5.40 13.47 -15.47
C SER A 47 5.96 12.14 -14.93
N LEU A 48 6.36 11.24 -15.83
CA LEU A 48 6.96 9.96 -15.51
C LEU A 48 8.32 10.16 -14.84
N GLY A 49 9.17 11.03 -15.40
CA GLY A 49 10.48 11.37 -14.85
C GLY A 49 10.40 11.91 -13.43
N ALA A 50 9.45 12.80 -13.15
CA ALA A 50 9.21 13.31 -11.82
C ALA A 50 8.81 12.22 -10.82
N ARG A 51 7.97 11.25 -11.22
CA ARG A 51 7.56 10.12 -10.37
C ARG A 51 8.70 9.15 -10.09
N VAL A 52 9.48 8.79 -11.10
CA VAL A 52 10.66 7.91 -10.93
C VAL A 52 11.67 8.58 -10.01
N ARG A 53 11.94 9.88 -10.21
CA ARG A 53 12.81 10.66 -9.33
C ARG A 53 12.32 10.69 -7.89
N PHE A 54 11.01 10.94 -7.69
CA PHE A 54 10.40 10.94 -6.36
C PHE A 54 10.57 9.60 -5.65
N ILE A 55 10.31 8.48 -6.33
CA ILE A 55 10.55 7.14 -5.77
C ILE A 55 12.03 6.98 -5.41
N ARG A 56 12.94 7.35 -6.32
CA ARG A 56 14.38 7.21 -6.11
C ARG A 56 14.86 8.01 -4.89
N THR A 57 14.51 9.28 -4.78
CA THR A 57 15.05 10.17 -3.73
C THR A 57 14.27 10.08 -2.43
N GLU A 58 12.95 10.28 -2.49
CA GLU A 58 12.12 10.46 -1.30
C GLU A 58 11.73 9.14 -0.65
N ILE A 59 11.74 8.04 -1.39
CA ILE A 59 11.28 6.74 -0.88
C ILE A 59 12.45 5.79 -0.69
N LEU A 60 13.19 5.50 -1.76
CA LEU A 60 14.27 4.52 -1.77
C LEU A 60 15.60 5.09 -1.25
N ASN A 61 15.76 6.42 -1.24
CA ASN A 61 17.00 7.12 -0.90
C ASN A 61 18.22 6.61 -1.68
N LEU A 62 18.07 6.46 -3.00
CA LEU A 62 19.12 6.00 -3.90
C LEU A 62 19.76 7.17 -4.63
N SER A 63 21.09 7.13 -4.77
CA SER A 63 21.81 8.00 -5.68
C SER A 63 21.50 7.66 -7.15
N LEU A 64 21.74 8.61 -8.07
CA LEU A 64 21.63 8.37 -9.51
C LEU A 64 22.51 7.20 -9.97
N ARG A 65 23.72 7.07 -9.40
CA ARG A 65 24.64 5.97 -9.73
C ARG A 65 24.04 4.61 -9.35
N GLN A 66 23.55 4.48 -8.11
CA GLN A 66 22.95 3.23 -7.64
C GLN A 66 21.74 2.82 -8.47
N LEU A 67 20.84 3.75 -8.80
CA LEU A 67 19.69 3.41 -9.63
C LEU A 67 20.12 3.04 -11.07
N SER A 68 21.10 3.74 -11.63
CA SER A 68 21.63 3.43 -12.97
C SER A 68 22.23 2.02 -13.01
N GLU A 69 22.99 1.63 -11.99
CA GLU A 69 23.56 0.28 -11.87
C GLU A 69 22.46 -0.79 -11.77
N ILE A 70 21.46 -0.60 -10.90
CA ILE A 70 20.32 -1.52 -10.75
C ILE A 70 19.55 -1.68 -12.08
N LEU A 71 19.34 -0.57 -12.79
CA LEU A 71 18.60 -0.55 -14.05
C LEU A 71 19.46 -0.88 -15.27
N GLU A 72 20.76 -1.14 -15.09
CA GLU A 72 21.74 -1.36 -16.18
C GLU A 72 21.74 -0.22 -17.21
N ILE A 73 21.60 1.02 -16.76
CA ILE A 73 21.74 2.22 -17.59
C ILE A 73 23.23 2.56 -17.70
N GLU A 74 23.79 2.45 -18.91
CA GLU A 74 25.23 2.61 -19.15
C GLU A 74 25.81 3.96 -18.68
N LYS A 75 25.03 5.03 -18.75
CA LYS A 75 25.45 6.39 -18.40
C LYS A 75 24.52 7.02 -17.38
N VAL A 76 25.07 7.47 -16.26
CA VAL A 76 24.32 8.16 -15.19
C VAL A 76 23.60 9.41 -15.70
N SER A 77 24.21 10.14 -16.63
CA SER A 77 23.60 11.31 -17.27
C SER A 77 22.34 10.97 -18.08
N SER A 78 22.19 9.73 -18.56
CA SER A 78 20.97 9.30 -19.25
C SER A 78 19.80 9.22 -18.26
N LEU A 79 20.02 8.63 -17.07
CA LEU A 79 19.01 8.60 -16.02
C LEU A 79 18.59 10.01 -15.59
N GLU A 80 19.54 10.93 -15.45
CA GLU A 80 19.25 12.33 -15.14
C GLU A 80 18.35 12.98 -16.20
N ARG A 81 18.63 12.76 -17.49
CA ARG A 81 17.79 13.26 -18.59
C ARG A 81 16.39 12.66 -18.59
N TYR A 82 16.26 11.37 -18.27
CA TYR A 82 14.96 10.72 -18.13
C TYR A 82 14.14 11.29 -16.96
N GLU A 83 14.77 11.46 -15.79
CA GLU A 83 14.11 12.04 -14.61
C GLU A 83 13.71 13.51 -14.78
N LEU A 84 14.43 14.26 -15.62
CA LEU A 84 14.08 15.63 -16.00
C LEU A 84 13.03 15.71 -17.12
N GLY A 85 12.65 14.58 -17.72
CA GLY A 85 11.72 14.53 -18.85
C GLY A 85 12.29 15.09 -20.15
N VAL A 86 13.62 15.21 -20.27
CA VAL A 86 14.29 15.63 -21.50
C VAL A 86 14.20 14.51 -22.54
N ASP A 87 14.38 13.28 -22.09
CA ASP A 87 14.18 12.07 -22.89
C ASP A 87 13.15 11.17 -22.17
N GLU A 88 12.45 10.33 -22.92
CA GLU A 88 11.53 9.35 -22.34
C GLU A 88 12.28 8.10 -21.87
N PHE A 89 11.80 7.49 -20.78
CA PHE A 89 12.33 6.21 -20.31
C PHE A 89 12.09 5.11 -21.35
N PRO A 90 13.10 4.33 -21.74
CA PRO A 90 12.87 3.12 -22.52
C PRO A 90 11.95 2.15 -21.77
N LEU A 91 10.97 1.57 -22.47
CA LEU A 91 9.98 0.68 -21.84
C LEU A 91 10.60 -0.51 -21.10
N GLN A 92 11.73 -1.04 -21.60
CA GLN A 92 12.45 -2.12 -20.94
C GLN A 92 13.03 -1.70 -19.57
N VAL A 93 13.51 -0.46 -19.48
CA VAL A 93 14.02 0.13 -18.23
C VAL A 93 12.88 0.32 -17.23
N LEU A 94 11.70 0.78 -17.68
CA LEU A 94 10.52 0.90 -16.82
C LEU A 94 10.05 -0.46 -16.29
N LYS A 95 9.93 -1.46 -17.16
CA LYS A 95 9.55 -2.82 -16.74
C LYS A 95 10.53 -3.39 -15.72
N LYS A 96 11.82 -3.12 -15.88
CA LYS A 96 12.85 -3.52 -14.92
C LYS A 96 12.69 -2.79 -13.58
N PHE A 97 12.43 -1.48 -13.63
CA PHE A 97 12.17 -0.65 -12.44
C PHE A 97 10.93 -1.14 -11.68
N GLU A 98 9.83 -1.38 -12.40
CA GLU A 98 8.59 -1.94 -11.88
C GLU A 98 8.81 -3.29 -11.19
N ALA A 99 9.44 -4.24 -11.89
CA ALA A 99 9.67 -5.58 -11.36
C ALA A 99 10.63 -5.56 -10.16
N TYR A 100 11.72 -4.82 -10.24
CA TYR A 100 12.77 -4.84 -9.22
C TYR A 100 12.33 -4.22 -7.89
N PHE A 101 11.57 -3.12 -7.94
CA PHE A 101 11.05 -2.42 -6.76
C PHE A 101 9.59 -2.76 -6.44
N SER A 102 8.96 -3.65 -7.21
CA SER A 102 7.54 -4.01 -7.08
C SER A 102 6.62 -2.78 -7.17
N ILE A 103 6.87 -1.90 -8.13
CA ILE A 103 6.08 -0.67 -8.35
C ILE A 103 4.85 -1.02 -9.19
N ARG A 104 3.73 -0.37 -8.90
CA ARG A 104 2.50 -0.42 -9.70
C ARG A 104 2.66 0.39 -10.98
N PRO A 105 2.49 -0.21 -12.17
CA PRO A 105 2.52 0.55 -13.43
C PRO A 105 1.52 1.71 -13.43
N GLU A 106 0.34 1.51 -12.82
CA GLU A 106 -0.71 2.52 -12.74
C GLU A 106 -0.28 3.77 -11.97
N TYR A 107 0.69 3.66 -11.07
CA TYR A 107 1.28 4.82 -10.39
C TYR A 107 2.14 5.63 -11.37
N LEU A 108 3.01 4.95 -12.13
CA LEU A 108 3.89 5.59 -13.11
C LEU A 108 3.10 6.29 -14.20
N ASP A 109 1.94 5.73 -14.59
CA ASP A 109 1.01 6.35 -15.54
C ASP A 109 0.10 7.43 -14.91
N GLY A 110 0.08 7.55 -13.58
CA GLY A 110 -0.66 8.60 -12.88
C GLY A 110 -2.14 8.30 -12.66
N ILE A 111 -2.52 7.05 -12.84
CA ILE A 111 -3.87 6.54 -12.65
C ILE A 111 -4.10 6.22 -11.17
N SER A 112 -3.06 5.75 -10.48
CA SER A 112 -3.10 5.34 -9.07
C SER A 112 -2.23 6.22 -8.18
N LYS A 113 -2.64 6.37 -6.92
CA LYS A 113 -1.81 6.99 -5.85
C LYS A 113 -0.90 5.98 -5.15
N GLY A 114 -1.24 4.69 -5.20
CA GLY A 114 -0.47 3.64 -4.53
C GLY A 114 0.74 3.24 -5.35
N ILE A 115 1.91 3.29 -4.74
CA ILE A 115 3.20 3.12 -5.41
C ILE A 115 3.58 1.65 -5.54
N PHE A 116 3.40 0.86 -4.48
CA PHE A 116 3.90 -0.51 -4.40
C PHE A 116 2.80 -1.55 -4.59
N LEU A 117 3.19 -2.68 -5.17
CA LEU A 117 2.38 -3.88 -5.21
C LEU A 117 2.26 -4.48 -3.81
N ASN A 118 1.05 -4.95 -3.49
CA ASN A 118 0.81 -5.71 -2.28
C ASN A 118 0.73 -7.19 -2.65
N PHE A 119 1.19 -8.06 -1.78
CA PHE A 119 0.98 -9.50 -1.97
C PHE A 119 -0.36 -9.93 -1.36
N HIS A 120 -0.93 -11.01 -1.90
CA HIS A 120 -2.08 -11.62 -1.27
C HIS A 120 -1.64 -12.55 -0.14
N LEU A 121 -2.18 -12.33 1.06
CA LEU A 121 -1.80 -13.11 2.23
C LEU A 121 -2.42 -14.52 2.18
N CYS A 122 -1.68 -15.45 1.60
CA CYS A 122 -2.00 -16.87 1.53
C CYS A 122 -0.75 -17.72 1.78
N SER A 123 -0.95 -19.01 2.06
CA SER A 123 0.13 -19.94 2.42
C SER A 123 1.25 -19.98 1.38
N SER A 124 0.93 -20.05 0.08
CA SER A 124 1.93 -20.11 -0.98
C SER A 124 2.79 -18.86 -1.08
N GLU A 125 2.19 -17.67 -0.95
CA GLU A 125 2.93 -16.40 -1.01
C GLU A 125 3.82 -16.20 0.22
N VAL A 126 3.31 -16.55 1.41
CA VAL A 126 4.09 -16.52 2.65
C VAL A 126 5.32 -17.44 2.54
N GLU A 127 5.13 -18.68 2.10
CA GLU A 127 6.25 -19.63 1.91
C GLU A 127 7.25 -19.16 0.85
N ARG A 128 6.76 -18.53 -0.22
CA ARG A 128 7.60 -17.92 -1.25
C ARG A 128 8.49 -16.82 -0.67
N TYR A 129 7.96 -15.90 0.13
CA TYR A 129 8.79 -14.85 0.74
C TYR A 129 9.77 -15.41 1.77
N LEU A 130 9.32 -16.33 2.63
CA LEU A 130 10.20 -16.97 3.61
C LEU A 130 11.34 -17.74 2.94
N SER A 131 11.09 -18.45 1.83
CA SER A 131 12.12 -19.17 1.07
C SER A 131 13.10 -18.27 0.33
N GLN A 132 12.68 -17.07 -0.03
CA GLN A 132 13.55 -16.05 -0.59
C GLN A 132 14.39 -15.33 0.47
N GLY A 133 14.29 -15.70 1.75
CA GLY A 133 15.05 -15.10 2.85
C GLY A 133 14.49 -13.78 3.35
N TYR A 134 13.20 -13.51 3.15
CA TYR A 134 12.53 -12.37 3.78
C TYR A 134 12.23 -12.68 5.25
N THR A 135 12.41 -11.69 6.10
CA THR A 135 12.01 -11.72 7.51
C THR A 135 10.59 -11.18 7.66
N PRO A 136 9.68 -11.91 8.31
CA PRO A 136 8.32 -11.45 8.59
C PRO A 136 8.30 -10.40 9.71
N LEU A 137 7.34 -9.49 9.60
CA LEU A 137 6.96 -8.50 10.60
C LEU A 137 5.44 -8.38 10.64
N ILE A 138 4.91 -8.03 11.81
CA ILE A 138 3.51 -7.62 11.96
C ILE A 138 3.52 -6.16 12.37
N LEU A 139 2.95 -5.30 11.52
CA LEU A 139 2.85 -3.87 11.77
C LEU A 139 1.44 -3.53 12.25
N CYS A 140 1.34 -2.99 13.46
CA CYS A 140 0.08 -2.77 14.18
C CYS A 140 -0.38 -1.31 14.10
N CYS A 141 -1.70 -1.13 14.01
CA CYS A 141 -2.37 0.17 13.99
C CYS A 141 -2.15 0.91 15.32
N PRO A 142 -1.71 2.17 15.30
CA PRO A 142 -1.48 2.95 16.52
C PRO A 142 -2.74 3.49 17.19
N SER A 143 -3.84 3.69 16.45
CA SER A 143 -5.00 4.47 16.91
C SER A 143 -6.24 3.63 17.22
N GLU A 144 -6.60 2.70 16.34
CA GLU A 144 -7.81 1.85 16.46
C GLU A 144 -7.56 0.63 17.37
N ARG A 145 -7.25 0.90 18.65
CA ARG A 145 -6.77 -0.12 19.59
C ARG A 145 -7.82 -1.12 20.07
N SER A 146 -9.11 -0.79 19.98
CA SER A 146 -10.17 -1.77 20.31
C SER A 146 -10.15 -3.00 19.40
N GLU A 147 -9.73 -2.83 18.15
CA GLU A 147 -9.72 -3.88 17.13
C GLU A 147 -8.35 -4.55 16.97
N LEU A 148 -7.30 -3.93 17.51
CA LEU A 148 -5.91 -4.38 17.39
C LEU A 148 -5.54 -4.73 15.94
N PHE A 149 -5.89 -3.84 15.01
CA PHE A 149 -5.62 -4.04 13.59
C PHE A 149 -4.13 -4.13 13.30
N CYS A 150 -3.76 -4.98 12.34
CA CYS A 150 -2.39 -5.10 11.87
C CYS A 150 -2.31 -5.54 10.41
N ARG A 151 -1.09 -5.49 9.86
CA ARG A 151 -0.75 -6.04 8.55
C ARG A 151 0.50 -6.90 8.66
N VAL A 152 0.50 -8.02 7.94
CA VAL A 152 1.70 -8.84 7.73
C VAL A 152 2.57 -8.17 6.68
N VAL A 153 3.85 -8.03 6.99
CA VAL A 153 4.86 -7.39 6.14
C VAL A 153 6.08 -8.29 6.07
N PHE A 154 6.70 -8.36 4.91
CA PHE A 154 7.99 -9.03 4.72
C PHE A 154 9.07 -8.01 4.41
N LYS A 155 10.24 -8.16 5.02
CA LYS A 155 11.40 -7.33 4.74
C LYS A 155 12.63 -8.15 4.37
N LYS A 156 13.45 -7.63 3.47
CA LYS A 156 14.74 -8.23 3.10
C LYS A 156 15.73 -7.15 2.71
N HIS A 157 16.95 -7.22 3.24
CA HIS A 157 18.03 -6.39 2.73
C HIS A 157 18.49 -6.91 1.38
N ASP A 158 18.53 -6.04 0.38
CA ASP A 158 19.06 -6.33 -0.96
C ASP A 158 20.13 -5.29 -1.29
N GLY A 159 21.39 -5.65 -1.02
CA GLY A 159 22.53 -4.74 -1.12
C GLY A 159 22.36 -3.50 -0.23
N ALA A 160 22.25 -2.34 -0.87
CA ALA A 160 22.20 -1.04 -0.19
C ALA A 160 20.80 -0.60 0.28
N PHE A 161 19.73 -1.37 0.01
CA PHE A 161 18.37 -0.95 0.35
C PHE A 161 17.55 -2.10 0.97
N LEU A 162 16.46 -1.72 1.65
CA LEU A 162 15.53 -2.64 2.30
C LEU A 162 14.29 -2.85 1.43
N LYS A 163 14.11 -4.05 0.87
CA LYS A 163 12.85 -4.45 0.24
C LYS A 163 11.80 -4.64 1.31
N VAL A 164 10.65 -4.00 1.14
CA VAL A 164 9.47 -4.14 2.01
C VAL A 164 8.30 -4.55 1.13
N VAL A 165 7.59 -5.61 1.52
CA VAL A 165 6.39 -6.06 0.82
C VAL A 165 5.25 -6.16 1.84
N VAL A 166 4.14 -5.48 1.56
CA VAL A 166 2.99 -5.39 2.46
C VAL A 166 1.87 -6.31 1.99
N GLY A 167 1.26 -7.04 2.94
CA GLY A 167 0.11 -7.89 2.66
C GLY A 167 -1.15 -7.07 2.42
N ASN A 168 -1.96 -7.49 1.44
CA ASN A 168 -3.19 -6.78 1.08
C ASN A 168 -4.33 -6.97 2.10
N LEU A 169 -4.35 -8.07 2.85
CA LEU A 169 -5.39 -8.35 3.83
C LEU A 169 -5.15 -7.61 5.15
N LEU A 170 -6.23 -7.06 5.71
CA LEU A 170 -6.25 -6.51 7.06
C LEU A 170 -6.35 -7.66 8.07
N CYS A 171 -5.53 -7.62 9.11
CA CYS A 171 -5.51 -8.58 10.19
C CYS A 171 -5.99 -7.91 11.49
N SER A 172 -6.38 -8.70 12.49
CA SER A 172 -6.81 -8.17 13.79
C SER A 172 -6.53 -9.20 14.88
N PHE A 173 -5.87 -8.75 15.96
CA PHE A 173 -5.64 -9.56 17.16
C PHE A 173 -6.86 -9.62 18.09
N ALA A 174 -7.86 -8.76 17.91
CA ALA A 174 -9.14 -8.82 18.63
C ALA A 174 -10.18 -9.72 17.92
N SER A 175 -9.90 -10.15 16.68
CA SER A 175 -10.81 -10.96 15.88
C SER A 175 -10.83 -12.42 16.31
N SER A 176 -12.01 -13.05 16.22
CA SER A 176 -12.20 -14.52 16.30
C SER A 176 -12.48 -15.17 14.93
N GLY A 177 -12.33 -14.41 13.84
CA GLY A 177 -12.67 -14.83 12.48
C GLY A 177 -11.56 -14.56 11.47
N GLY A 178 -11.90 -13.95 10.33
CA GLY A 178 -10.98 -13.74 9.21
C GLY A 178 -9.67 -13.02 9.58
N GLY A 179 -9.72 -12.04 10.50
CA GLY A 179 -8.53 -11.33 10.96
C GLY A 179 -7.53 -12.24 11.69
N GLN A 180 -8.03 -13.20 12.47
CA GLN A 180 -7.22 -14.21 13.14
C GLN A 180 -6.70 -15.25 12.16
N LEU A 181 -7.54 -15.74 11.24
CA LEU A 181 -7.14 -16.70 10.20
C LEU A 181 -5.96 -16.17 9.37
N ASN A 182 -5.99 -14.89 9.02
CA ASN A 182 -4.90 -14.24 8.28
C ASN A 182 -3.55 -14.31 9.03
N ILE A 183 -3.55 -14.12 10.35
CA ILE A 183 -2.35 -14.23 11.20
C ILE A 183 -1.92 -15.69 11.34
N GLN A 184 -2.89 -16.61 11.45
CA GLN A 184 -2.61 -18.05 11.54
C GLN A 184 -1.92 -18.60 10.28
N ILE A 185 -2.21 -18.06 9.08
CA ILE A 185 -1.49 -18.42 7.85
C ILE A 185 0.02 -18.21 8.03
N LEU A 186 0.43 -17.07 8.60
CA LEU A 186 1.85 -16.79 8.89
C LEU A 186 2.40 -17.76 9.96
N ILE A 187 1.67 -17.97 11.05
CA ILE A 187 2.09 -18.87 12.13
C ILE A 187 2.35 -20.28 11.61
N GLN A 188 1.42 -20.83 10.80
CA GLN A 188 1.56 -22.18 10.27
C GLN A 188 2.76 -22.32 9.35
N ALA A 189 3.01 -21.33 8.47
CA ALA A 189 4.20 -21.32 7.63
C ALA A 189 5.50 -21.27 8.44
N LEU A 190 5.53 -20.49 9.53
CA LEU A 190 6.70 -20.45 10.42
C LEU A 190 6.95 -21.79 11.12
N LEU A 191 5.90 -22.42 11.63
CA LEU A 191 5.98 -23.73 12.28
C LEU A 191 6.49 -24.80 11.31
N GLN A 192 6.06 -24.79 10.04
CA GLN A 192 6.55 -25.71 9.01
C GLN A 192 8.06 -25.58 8.76
N ARG A 193 8.65 -24.43 9.09
CA ARG A 193 10.07 -24.15 8.93
C ARG A 193 10.86 -24.24 10.24
N ASN A 194 10.25 -24.73 11.31
CA ASN A 194 10.80 -24.76 12.67
C ASN A 194 11.25 -23.36 13.17
N ALA A 195 10.58 -22.30 12.70
CA ALA A 195 10.79 -20.96 13.21
C ALA A 195 10.05 -20.76 14.54
N SER A 196 10.53 -19.80 15.34
CA SER A 196 9.97 -19.40 16.62
C SER A 196 9.13 -18.13 16.47
N TYR A 197 8.23 -17.89 17.43
CA TYR A 197 7.52 -16.61 17.53
C TYR A 197 8.47 -15.41 17.68
N THR A 198 9.70 -15.63 18.16
CA THR A 198 10.74 -14.60 18.28
C THR A 198 11.30 -14.14 16.95
N ASP A 199 11.09 -14.91 15.88
CA ASP A 199 11.55 -14.57 14.52
C ASP A 199 10.62 -13.57 13.82
N VAL A 200 9.50 -13.20 14.47
CA VAL A 200 8.53 -12.21 14.00
C VAL A 200 8.51 -11.02 14.93
N GLY A 201 8.85 -9.84 14.40
CA GLY A 201 8.67 -8.59 15.15
C GLY A 201 7.22 -8.10 15.08
N VAL A 202 6.56 -7.94 16.23
CA VAL A 202 5.25 -7.28 16.33
C VAL A 202 5.45 -5.82 16.79
N LEU A 203 5.23 -4.90 15.85
CA LEU A 203 5.65 -3.50 16.00
C LEU A 203 4.47 -2.55 15.79
N LYS A 204 4.33 -1.58 16.67
CA LYS A 204 3.42 -0.45 16.51
C LYS A 204 4.07 0.58 15.60
N VAL A 205 3.34 1.03 14.58
CA VAL A 205 3.80 2.07 13.65
C VAL A 205 3.19 3.43 13.99
N THR A 206 3.65 4.51 13.34
CA THR A 206 3.02 5.83 13.46
C THR A 206 1.71 5.93 12.66
N ASN A 207 0.87 6.92 12.97
CA ASN A 207 -0.36 7.18 12.19
C ASN A 207 -0.05 7.42 10.71
N ARG A 208 1.05 8.13 10.42
CA ARG A 208 1.52 8.38 9.05
C ARG A 208 1.88 7.08 8.33
N ALA A 209 2.70 6.23 8.96
CA ALA A 209 3.10 4.94 8.42
C ALA A 209 1.89 4.03 8.15
N TRP A 210 0.92 4.01 9.08
CA TRP A 210 -0.32 3.25 8.90
C TRP A 210 -1.12 3.72 7.69
N GLU A 211 -1.26 5.03 7.50
CA GLU A 211 -1.96 5.59 6.35
C GLU A 211 -1.22 5.32 5.03
N LEU A 212 0.11 5.41 5.03
CA LEU A 212 0.93 5.04 3.87
C LEU A 212 0.75 3.56 3.49
N MET A 213 0.61 2.66 4.47
CA MET A 213 0.30 1.25 4.19
C MET A 213 -1.09 1.08 3.57
N ARG A 214 -2.09 1.82 4.06
CA ARG A 214 -3.44 1.79 3.49
C ARG A 214 -3.47 2.29 2.04
N GLN A 215 -2.63 3.28 1.73
CA GLN A 215 -2.53 3.86 0.40
C GLN A 215 -1.62 3.07 -0.54
N GLY A 216 -0.87 2.08 -0.04
CA GLY A 216 0.08 1.29 -0.83
C GLY A 216 1.37 2.04 -1.18
N SER A 217 1.78 2.99 -0.33
CA SER A 217 2.98 3.83 -0.53
C SER A 217 3.98 3.73 0.62
N TYR A 218 3.79 2.74 1.50
CA TYR A 218 4.63 2.51 2.67
C TYR A 218 6.04 2.02 2.31
N TYR A 219 7.07 2.64 2.90
CA TYR A 219 8.46 2.22 2.73
C TYR A 219 9.38 2.58 3.90
N ASN A 220 10.61 2.06 3.87
CA ASN A 220 11.59 1.97 4.96
C ASN A 220 11.91 3.26 5.75
N GLN A 221 11.75 4.46 5.19
CA GLN A 221 12.06 5.70 5.94
C GLN A 221 11.21 5.89 7.21
N ASP A 222 10.10 5.16 7.33
CA ASP A 222 9.24 5.14 8.51
C ASP A 222 9.70 4.16 9.63
N GLU A 223 10.84 3.47 9.47
CA GLU A 223 11.35 2.52 10.49
C GLU A 223 11.80 3.19 11.80
N LEU A 224 12.26 4.45 11.74
CA LEU A 224 12.80 5.20 12.89
C LEU A 224 11.79 5.43 14.03
N HIS A 225 10.51 5.15 13.80
CA HIS A 225 9.43 5.41 14.75
C HIS A 225 8.66 4.16 15.17
N ARG A 226 9.19 2.97 14.90
CA ARG A 226 8.56 1.72 15.34
C ARG A 226 8.89 1.44 16.80
N SER A 227 7.89 1.05 17.58
CA SER A 227 8.06 0.52 18.93
C SER A 227 7.48 -0.87 19.03
N ALA A 228 7.94 -1.70 19.96
CA ALA A 228 7.27 -2.96 20.27
C ALA A 228 5.80 -2.70 20.63
N ASP A 229 4.89 -3.54 20.11
CA ASP A 229 3.47 -3.53 20.46
C ASP A 229 3.17 -4.68 21.42
N TRP A 230 3.40 -4.45 22.72
CA TRP A 230 3.32 -5.51 23.74
C TRP A 230 1.95 -6.18 23.80
N GLU A 231 0.87 -5.41 23.66
CA GLU A 231 -0.50 -5.94 23.66
C GLU A 231 -0.74 -6.91 22.50
N CYS A 232 -0.34 -6.53 21.28
CA CYS A 232 -0.43 -7.42 20.12
C CYS A 232 0.57 -8.58 20.20
N GLN A 233 1.77 -8.34 20.72
CA GLN A 233 2.82 -9.35 20.88
C GLN A 233 2.36 -10.48 21.80
N ASP A 234 1.73 -10.16 22.93
CA ASP A 234 1.24 -11.17 23.88
C ASP A 234 0.19 -12.09 23.25
N VAL A 235 -0.74 -11.51 22.48
CA VAL A 235 -1.74 -12.28 21.73
C VAL A 235 -1.08 -13.15 20.66
N PHE A 236 -0.10 -12.60 19.92
CA PHE A 236 0.65 -13.35 18.91
C PHE A 236 1.38 -14.56 19.52
N VAL A 237 2.10 -14.35 20.62
CA VAL A 237 2.83 -15.42 21.32
C VAL A 237 1.89 -16.51 21.80
N LYS A 238 0.73 -16.13 22.36
CA LYS A 238 -0.30 -17.08 22.77
C LYS A 238 -0.78 -17.93 21.59
N TRP A 239 -1.23 -17.29 20.51
CA TRP A 239 -1.72 -17.99 19.32
C TRP A 239 -0.66 -18.88 18.66
N PHE A 240 0.59 -18.45 18.67
CA PHE A 240 1.70 -19.25 18.17
C PHE A 240 1.87 -20.54 18.97
N LYS A 241 1.90 -20.44 20.30
CA LYS A 241 2.01 -21.60 21.21
C LYS A 241 0.82 -22.54 21.08
N ASP A 242 -0.40 -21.99 21.00
CA ASP A 242 -1.61 -22.79 20.81
C ASP A 242 -1.55 -23.59 19.48
N CYS A 243 -1.06 -22.98 18.41
CA CYS A 243 -0.85 -23.67 17.12
C CYS A 243 0.24 -24.73 17.19
N GLU A 244 1.35 -24.44 17.86
CA GLU A 244 2.45 -25.39 18.06
C GLU A 244 1.99 -26.65 18.83
N GLU A 245 1.24 -26.45 19.91
CA GLU A 245 0.65 -27.56 20.68
C GLU A 245 -0.35 -28.38 19.86
N SER A 246 -1.19 -27.71 19.07
CA SER A 246 -2.12 -28.37 18.17
C SER A 246 -1.38 -29.25 17.16
N ASN A 247 -0.34 -28.72 16.49
CA ASN A 247 0.46 -29.48 15.52
C ASN A 247 1.15 -30.69 16.17
N LYS A 248 1.66 -30.55 17.41
CA LYS A 248 2.23 -31.66 18.19
C LYS A 248 1.18 -32.75 18.49
N ARG A 249 -0.07 -32.39 18.76
CA ARG A 249 -1.15 -33.36 19.00
C ARG A 249 -1.52 -34.11 17.73
N TRP A 250 -1.70 -33.41 16.61
CA TRP A 250 -2.07 -34.03 15.34
C TRP A 250 -0.96 -34.91 14.75
N ASN A 251 0.31 -34.50 14.88
CA ASN A 251 1.44 -35.29 14.38
C ASN A 251 1.78 -36.52 15.23
N LYS A 252 1.26 -36.63 16.46
CA LYS A 252 1.42 -37.83 17.31
C LYS A 252 0.38 -38.93 17.03
N VAL A 253 -0.66 -38.61 16.25
CA VAL A 253 -1.77 -39.52 15.95
C VAL A 253 -1.58 -40.24 14.59
N CYS A 254 -0.48 -39.94 13.89
CA CYS A 254 -0.02 -40.65 12.69
C CYS A 254 1.23 -41.47 12.99
#